data_AF-A0A8I1KHX5-F1
#
_entry.id   AF-A0A8I1KHX5-F1
#
_cell.length_a   1.000
_cell.length_b   1.000
_cell.length_c   1.000
_cell.angle_alpha   90.00
_cell.angle_beta   90.00
_cell.angle_gamma   90.00
#
_symmetry.space_group_name_H-M   'P 1'
#
loop_
_entity.id
_entity.type
_entity.pdbx_description
1 polymer ?
#
loop_
_entity_poly.entity_id
_entity_poly.type
_entity_poly.pdbx_seq_one_letter_code
_entity_poly.pdbx_strand_id
1 'polypeptide(L)'
;MTRRKKTRKAGPLAPSKAPKERQASDAASKGKKKGKGQPSGQRHSSTKVLQQSRTKGDEKDPRHGSRRKVALVMTPEQELKQLQEDTKLQLLVERFENDESLTAEEQRYLDEKSERYEQLVAKLGYELDEEWDDEEY
;
A
#
# COMPACT_ATOMS: atom_id res chain seq x y z
N MET A 1 -42.84 28.00 57.10
CA MET A 1 -41.90 27.43 56.11
C MET A 1 -41.57 26.00 56.48
N THR A 2 -41.86 25.00 55.63
CA THR A 2 -41.03 23.79 55.49
C THR A 2 -41.34 23.11 54.15
N ARG A 3 -40.38 23.13 53.22
CA ARG A 3 -40.49 22.57 51.87
C ARG A 3 -40.09 21.09 51.90
N ARG A 4 -41.04 20.16 51.89
CA ARG A 4 -40.76 18.73 51.71
C ARG A 4 -40.47 18.44 50.22
N LYS A 5 -39.22 18.11 49.88
CA LYS A 5 -38.87 17.66 48.52
C LYS A 5 -39.18 16.17 48.37
N LYS A 6 -39.88 15.79 47.30
CA LYS A 6 -40.11 14.38 46.92
C LYS A 6 -38.80 13.79 46.41
N THR A 7 -38.26 12.79 47.11
CA THR A 7 -37.08 12.03 46.67
C THR A 7 -37.52 10.95 45.68
N ARG A 8 -36.85 10.84 44.53
CA ARG A 8 -37.06 9.73 43.59
C ARG A 8 -35.96 8.71 43.83
N LYS A 9 -36.20 7.75 44.73
CA LYS A 9 -35.30 6.60 44.88
C LYS A 9 -35.85 5.49 43.99
N ALA A 10 -35.22 5.28 42.84
CA ALA A 10 -35.55 4.14 41.99
C ALA A 10 -35.20 2.86 42.75
N GLY A 11 -36.17 1.97 42.91
CA GLY A 11 -35.96 0.65 43.51
C GLY A 11 -35.00 -0.20 42.66
N PRO A 12 -34.48 -1.32 43.20
CA PRO A 12 -33.55 -2.17 42.48
C PRO A 12 -34.20 -2.72 41.19
N LEU A 13 -33.45 -2.66 40.07
CA LEU A 13 -33.95 -3.02 38.73
C LEU A 13 -34.35 -4.49 38.59
N ALA A 14 -33.87 -5.38 39.45
CA ALA A 14 -34.21 -6.81 39.45
C ALA A 14 -33.87 -7.46 40.81
N PRO A 15 -34.53 -8.56 41.20
CA PRO A 15 -34.14 -9.35 42.37
C PRO A 15 -32.75 -9.98 42.17
N SER A 16 -31.88 -9.90 43.17
CA SER A 16 -30.57 -10.54 43.10
C SER A 16 -30.71 -12.07 43.07
N LYS A 17 -29.90 -12.75 42.25
CA LYS A 17 -29.83 -14.22 42.25
C LYS A 17 -29.49 -14.74 43.65
N ALA A 18 -30.17 -15.81 44.07
CA ALA A 18 -29.90 -16.47 45.35
C ALA A 18 -28.42 -16.91 45.44
N PRO A 19 -27.78 -16.82 46.62
CA PRO A 19 -26.41 -17.29 46.78
C PRO A 19 -26.36 -18.79 46.53
N LYS A 20 -25.47 -19.21 45.64
CA LYS A 20 -25.21 -20.62 45.39
C LYS A 20 -24.50 -21.20 46.61
N GLU A 21 -25.12 -22.18 47.27
CA GLU A 21 -24.46 -22.93 48.34
C GLU A 21 -23.18 -23.56 47.79
N ARG A 22 -22.05 -23.20 48.40
CA ARG A 22 -20.76 -23.83 48.09
C ARG A 22 -20.78 -25.19 48.78
N GLN A 23 -20.76 -26.27 48.01
CA GLN A 23 -20.47 -27.59 48.58
C GLN A 23 -19.12 -27.50 49.30
N ALA A 24 -19.09 -27.98 50.55
CA ALA A 24 -17.87 -28.04 51.35
C ALA A 24 -16.87 -28.92 50.60
N SER A 25 -15.82 -28.30 50.05
CA SER A 25 -14.71 -29.07 49.49
C SER A 25 -13.95 -29.67 50.66
N ASP A 26 -13.96 -30.99 50.79
CA ASP A 26 -13.09 -31.72 51.73
C ASP A 26 -11.65 -31.22 51.58
N ALA A 27 -11.16 -30.55 52.62
CA ALA A 27 -9.84 -29.92 52.70
C ALA A 27 -8.68 -30.94 52.78
N ALA A 28 -8.92 -32.20 52.37
CA ALA A 28 -8.02 -33.34 52.56
C ALA A 28 -7.39 -33.87 51.25
N SER A 29 -7.47 -33.14 50.13
CA SER A 29 -6.72 -33.48 48.91
C SER A 29 -5.74 -32.37 48.52
N LYS A 30 -4.81 -32.06 49.43
CA LYS A 30 -3.57 -31.33 49.09
C LYS A 30 -2.60 -32.27 48.37
N GLY A 31 -2.95 -32.62 47.13
CA GLY A 31 -2.10 -33.33 46.18
C GLY A 31 -2.59 -33.01 44.77
N LYS A 32 -1.67 -32.80 43.82
CA LYS A 32 -1.99 -32.41 42.44
C LYS A 32 -2.92 -33.47 41.82
N LYS A 33 -4.23 -33.23 41.82
CA LYS A 33 -5.21 -34.10 41.14
C LYS A 33 -4.86 -34.16 39.66
N LYS A 34 -4.43 -35.33 39.16
CA LYS A 34 -4.44 -35.64 37.72
C LYS A 34 -5.90 -35.78 37.28
N GLY A 35 -6.58 -34.65 37.04
CA GLY A 35 -7.84 -34.65 36.30
C GLY A 35 -7.57 -34.97 34.83
N LYS A 36 -8.61 -35.36 34.07
CA LYS A 36 -8.57 -35.50 32.60
C LYS A 36 -8.41 -34.16 31.86
N GLY A 37 -7.98 -33.10 32.56
CA GLY A 37 -7.76 -31.77 32.01
C GLY A 37 -6.30 -31.55 31.65
N GLN A 38 -6.05 -30.68 30.67
CA GLN A 38 -4.70 -30.23 30.37
C GLN A 38 -4.10 -29.49 31.58
N PRO A 39 -2.79 -29.64 31.86
CA PRO A 39 -2.15 -28.99 32.98
C PRO A 39 -2.25 -27.46 32.88
N SER A 40 -2.33 -26.77 34.02
CA SER A 40 -2.33 -25.31 34.07
C SER A 40 -1.04 -24.77 33.43
N GLY A 41 -1.18 -23.96 32.38
CA GLY A 41 -0.04 -23.45 31.63
C GLY A 41 0.92 -22.61 32.48
N GLN A 42 2.22 -22.84 32.30
CA GLN A 42 3.31 -22.02 32.83
C GLN A 42 3.23 -20.61 32.21
N ARG A 43 2.51 -19.69 32.87
CA ARG A 43 2.45 -18.28 32.44
C ARG A 43 3.62 -17.44 32.98
N HIS A 44 4.47 -17.98 33.87
CA HIS A 44 5.42 -17.17 34.63
C HIS A 44 6.83 -17.73 34.76
N SER A 45 7.09 -18.96 34.31
CA SER A 45 8.47 -19.40 34.11
C SER A 45 8.75 -19.32 32.63
N SER A 46 9.43 -18.25 32.21
CA SER A 46 10.16 -18.25 30.95
C SER A 46 11.20 -19.37 31.03
N THR A 47 10.78 -20.58 30.71
CA THR A 47 11.71 -21.62 30.30
C THR A 47 12.40 -21.03 29.08
N LYS A 48 13.66 -20.64 29.27
CA LYS A 48 14.58 -20.30 28.20
C LYS A 48 14.85 -21.60 27.44
N VAL A 49 13.85 -22.07 26.70
CA VAL A 49 13.99 -23.15 25.73
C VAL A 49 14.71 -22.52 24.56
N LEU A 50 16.00 -22.80 24.56
CA LEU A 50 16.94 -22.56 23.49
C LEU A 50 16.48 -23.37 22.25
N GLN A 51 15.44 -22.90 21.54
CA GLN A 51 15.04 -23.50 20.28
C GLN A 51 14.74 -22.42 19.24
N GLN A 52 15.75 -22.23 18.40
CA GLN A 52 15.67 -21.89 16.98
C GLN A 52 14.80 -20.68 16.64
N SER A 53 15.48 -19.54 16.58
CA SER A 53 15.07 -18.36 15.82
C SER A 53 14.83 -18.72 14.35
N ARG A 54 13.66 -19.26 14.03
CA ARG A 54 13.05 -19.01 12.73
C ARG A 54 12.59 -17.57 12.79
N THR A 55 13.40 -16.67 12.24
CA THR A 55 13.03 -15.28 11.99
C THR A 55 11.87 -15.29 10.99
N LYS A 56 10.65 -15.45 11.51
CA LYS A 56 9.45 -15.00 10.81
C LYS A 56 9.63 -13.49 10.72
N GLY A 57 10.07 -13.03 9.54
CA GLY A 57 10.15 -11.61 9.23
C GLY A 57 8.83 -10.98 9.64
N ASP A 58 8.94 -9.84 10.32
CA ASP A 58 7.85 -9.13 10.99
C ASP A 58 6.53 -9.27 10.22
N GLU A 59 5.53 -9.82 10.89
CA GLU A 59 4.16 -9.96 10.39
C GLU A 59 3.65 -8.53 10.12
N LYS A 60 3.86 -8.04 8.89
CA LYS A 60 3.54 -6.66 8.52
C LYS A 60 2.04 -6.47 8.74
N ASP A 61 1.70 -5.46 9.54
CA ASP A 61 0.32 -5.09 9.83
C ASP A 61 -0.49 -5.07 8.52
N PRO A 62 -1.62 -5.80 8.42
CA PRO A 62 -2.49 -5.79 7.25
C PRO A 62 -2.93 -4.38 6.81
N ARG A 63 -2.87 -3.39 7.72
CA ARG A 63 -3.19 -1.99 7.44
C ARG A 63 -2.02 -1.19 6.88
N HIS A 64 -0.82 -1.74 6.91
CA HIS A 64 0.36 -1.09 6.40
C HIS A 64 0.54 -1.40 4.91
N GLY A 65 0.06 -0.49 4.04
CA GLY A 65 0.20 -0.59 2.60
C GLY A 65 1.65 -0.58 2.09
N SER A 66 1.82 -0.60 0.77
CA SER A 66 3.15 -0.62 0.13
C SER A 66 3.89 0.70 0.35
N ARG A 67 4.82 0.72 1.31
CA ARG A 67 5.81 1.81 1.50
C ARG A 67 6.99 1.76 0.52
N ARG A 68 6.94 0.89 -0.49
CA ARG A 68 8.01 0.76 -1.48
C ARG A 68 7.96 1.99 -2.40
N LYS A 69 9.08 2.69 -2.55
CA LYS A 69 9.21 3.80 -3.50
C LYS A 69 9.09 3.24 -4.91
N VAL A 70 8.14 3.72 -5.68
CA VAL A 70 8.04 3.43 -7.12
C VAL A 70 8.91 4.47 -7.83
N ALA A 71 9.89 4.01 -8.61
CA ALA A 71 10.70 4.90 -9.43
C ALA A 71 9.82 5.48 -10.54
N LEU A 72 9.83 6.80 -10.70
CA LEU A 72 9.12 7.48 -11.79
C LEU A 72 9.96 7.32 -13.07
N VAL A 73 9.85 6.16 -13.71
CA VAL A 73 10.40 5.94 -15.04
C VAL A 73 9.32 6.39 -16.02
N MET A 74 9.63 7.36 -16.87
CA MET A 74 8.72 7.79 -17.93
C MET A 74 8.48 6.62 -18.87
N THR A 75 7.21 6.34 -19.16
CA THR A 75 6.89 5.38 -20.22
C THR A 75 7.24 6.00 -21.57
N PRO A 76 7.57 5.22 -22.60
CA PRO A 76 7.86 5.75 -23.94
C PRO A 76 6.73 6.63 -24.48
N GLU A 77 5.46 6.31 -24.19
CA GLU A 77 4.31 7.15 -24.54
C GLU A 77 4.29 8.52 -23.83
N GLN A 78 4.72 8.57 -22.57
CA GLN A 78 4.80 9.83 -21.82
C GLN A 78 5.91 10.72 -22.37
N GLU A 79 7.05 10.13 -22.71
CA GLU A 79 8.16 10.87 -23.33
C GLU A 79 7.76 11.41 -24.71
N LEU A 80 7.05 10.62 -25.52
CA LEU A 80 6.52 11.05 -26.81
C LEU A 80 5.57 12.25 -26.67
N LYS A 81 4.63 12.20 -25.72
CA LYS A 81 3.72 13.32 -25.42
C LYS A 81 4.47 14.58 -24.99
N GLN A 82 5.50 14.42 -24.17
CA GLN A 82 6.31 15.56 -23.73
C GLN A 82 7.05 16.21 -24.90
N LEU A 83 7.56 15.42 -25.87
CA LEU A 83 8.18 15.97 -27.08
C LEU A 83 7.17 16.71 -27.95
N GLN A 84 5.94 16.20 -28.08
CA GLN A 84 4.87 16.87 -28.82
C GLN A 84 4.43 18.19 -28.18
N GLU A 85 4.48 18.28 -26.85
CA GLU A 85 4.11 19.47 -26.07
C GLU A 85 5.29 20.45 -25.84
N ASP A 86 6.50 20.14 -26.31
CA ASP A 86 7.67 21.01 -26.12
C ASP A 86 7.56 22.29 -26.97
N THR A 87 7.21 23.39 -26.32
CA THR A 87 7.04 24.71 -26.96
C THR A 87 8.32 25.23 -27.61
N LYS A 88 9.50 24.87 -27.07
CA LYS A 88 10.77 25.28 -27.68
C LYS A 88 10.96 24.55 -29.01
N LEU A 89 10.70 23.24 -29.03
CA LEU A 89 10.80 22.44 -30.25
C LEU A 89 9.82 22.95 -31.32
N GLN A 90 8.57 23.22 -30.96
CA GLN A 90 7.56 23.78 -31.85
C GLN A 90 8.01 25.10 -32.50
N LEU A 91 8.51 26.06 -31.70
CA LEU A 91 9.02 27.34 -32.23
C LEU A 91 10.22 27.16 -33.15
N LEU A 92 11.11 26.21 -32.86
CA LEU A 92 12.28 25.94 -33.72
C LEU A 92 11.85 25.32 -35.06
N VAL A 93 10.85 24.43 -35.05
CA VAL A 93 10.26 23.87 -36.27
C VAL A 93 9.60 24.96 -37.10
N GLU A 94 8.78 25.82 -36.49
CA GLU A 94 8.15 26.95 -37.20
C GLU A 94 9.19 27.88 -37.85
N ARG A 95 10.28 28.20 -37.14
CA ARG A 95 11.36 29.02 -37.72
C ARG A 95 12.08 28.32 -38.87
N PHE A 96 12.32 27.03 -38.74
CA PHE A 96 12.92 26.21 -39.80
C PHE A 96 12.01 26.16 -41.04
N GLU A 97 10.70 26.00 -40.86
CA GLU A 97 9.70 26.04 -41.94
C GLU A 97 9.58 27.41 -42.61
N ASN A 98 9.85 28.49 -41.86
CA ASN A 98 9.90 29.86 -42.37
C ASN A 98 11.26 30.24 -43.02
N ASP A 99 12.15 29.27 -43.24
CA ASP A 99 13.52 29.46 -43.77
C ASP A 99 14.38 30.44 -42.94
N GLU A 100 14.09 30.61 -41.65
CA GLU A 100 14.89 31.45 -40.78
C GLU A 100 16.22 30.78 -40.40
N SER A 101 17.29 31.57 -40.28
CA SER A 101 18.60 31.04 -39.91
C SER A 101 18.65 30.67 -38.42
N LEU A 102 18.64 29.36 -38.14
CA LEU A 102 18.86 28.82 -36.81
C LEU A 102 20.35 28.79 -36.46
N THR A 103 20.67 28.92 -35.17
CA THR A 103 22.05 28.71 -34.70
C THR A 103 22.42 27.23 -34.79
N ALA A 104 23.72 26.92 -34.88
CA ALA A 104 24.19 25.54 -34.96
C ALA A 104 23.76 24.68 -33.76
N GLU A 105 23.59 25.30 -32.58
CA GLU A 105 23.10 24.61 -31.37
C GLU A 105 21.61 24.30 -31.45
N GLU A 106 20.81 25.22 -31.97
CA GLU A 106 19.37 25.06 -32.18
C GLU A 106 19.06 24.00 -33.22
N GLN A 107 19.80 23.98 -34.34
CA GLN A 107 19.67 22.95 -35.37
C GLN A 107 19.99 21.56 -34.80
N ARG A 108 21.12 21.42 -34.09
CA ARG A 108 21.48 20.15 -33.44
C ARG A 108 20.42 19.68 -32.44
N TYR A 109 19.83 20.60 -31.68
CA TYR A 109 18.76 20.28 -30.75
C TYR A 109 17.51 19.76 -31.47
N LEU A 110 17.13 20.41 -32.58
CA LEU A 110 16.01 19.98 -33.42
C LEU A 110 16.27 18.58 -33.99
N ASP A 111 17.44 18.35 -34.57
CA ASP A 111 17.84 17.06 -35.13
C ASP A 111 17.81 15.95 -34.07
N GLU A 112 18.42 16.17 -32.89
CA GLU A 112 18.44 15.21 -31.78
C GLU A 112 17.02 14.85 -31.30
N LYS A 113 16.12 15.83 -31.23
CA LYS A 113 14.74 15.63 -30.79
C LYS A 113 13.90 14.90 -31.83
N SER A 114 14.12 15.18 -33.12
CA SER A 114 13.48 14.47 -34.23
C SER A 114 13.91 13.00 -34.27
N GLU A 115 15.21 12.72 -34.18
CA GLU A 115 15.72 11.33 -34.10
C GLU A 115 15.14 10.59 -32.88
N ARG A 116 15.04 11.28 -31.74
CA ARG A 116 14.45 10.69 -30.53
C ARG A 116 12.97 10.40 -30.70
N TYR A 117 12.24 11.29 -31.37
CA TYR A 117 10.83 11.10 -31.69
C TYR A 117 10.63 9.86 -32.57
N GLU A 118 11.38 9.74 -33.67
CA GLU A 118 11.36 8.57 -34.56
C GLU A 118 11.62 7.26 -33.80
N GLN A 119 12.65 7.23 -32.94
CA GLN A 119 12.94 6.07 -32.10
C GLN A 119 11.80 5.70 -31.15
N LEU A 120 11.09 6.69 -30.59
CA LEU A 120 9.96 6.46 -29.69
C LEU A 120 8.74 5.94 -30.44
N VAL A 121 8.44 6.53 -31.60
CA VAL A 121 7.35 6.11 -32.49
C VAL A 121 7.57 4.67 -32.97
N ALA A 122 8.79 4.34 -33.42
CA ALA A 122 9.18 2.98 -33.79
C ALA A 122 9.08 1.99 -32.61
N LYS A 123 9.52 2.38 -31.40
CA LYS A 123 9.41 1.53 -30.20
C LYS A 123 7.96 1.26 -29.78
N LEU A 124 7.06 2.18 -30.07
CA LEU A 124 5.63 2.04 -29.77
C LEU A 124 4.89 1.26 -30.87
N GLY A 125 5.57 0.91 -31.97
CA GLY A 125 4.97 0.19 -33.09
C GLY A 125 3.97 1.05 -33.87
N TYR A 126 4.07 2.37 -33.75
CA TYR A 126 3.47 3.24 -34.76
C TYR A 126 4.39 3.16 -35.96
N GLU A 127 4.04 2.31 -36.92
CA GLU A 127 4.72 2.31 -38.21
C GLU A 127 4.60 3.73 -38.78
N LEU A 128 5.75 4.40 -38.94
CA LEU A 128 5.80 5.68 -39.64
C LEU A 128 5.51 5.48 -41.15
N ASP A 129 5.54 4.23 -41.64
CA ASP A 129 5.50 3.88 -43.06
C ASP A 129 5.13 2.40 -43.38
N GLU A 130 4.02 1.85 -42.88
CA GLU A 130 3.49 0.53 -43.34
C GLU A 130 2.05 0.65 -43.92
N GLU A 131 1.83 1.56 -44.87
CA GLU A 131 0.70 1.42 -45.81
C GLU A 131 1.04 1.92 -47.22
N TRP A 132 2.27 1.75 -47.69
CA TRP A 132 2.62 2.04 -49.09
C TRP A 132 3.57 1.01 -49.74
N ASP A 133 3.51 -0.27 -49.35
CA ASP A 133 3.95 -1.36 -50.25
C ASP A 133 3.32 -2.72 -49.90
N ASP A 134 2.76 -3.39 -50.91
CA ASP A 134 2.30 -4.79 -50.97
C ASP A 134 0.92 -5.23 -50.41
N GLU A 135 -0.16 -4.90 -51.13
CA GLU A 135 -1.19 -5.91 -51.43
C GLU A 135 -1.50 -5.93 -52.95
N GLU A 136 -0.68 -6.67 -53.70
CA GLU A 136 -1.01 -7.21 -55.01
C GLU A 136 -2.02 -8.38 -54.83
N TYR A 137 -3.29 -8.16 -55.18
CA TYR A 137 -4.15 -9.16 -55.84
C TYR A 137 -5.35 -8.52 -56.59
#